data_AF-A0A4R1BH12-F1
#
_entry.id   AF-A0A4R1BH12-F1
#
_cell.length_a   1.000
_cell.length_b   1.000
_cell.length_c   1.000
_cell.angle_alpha   90.00
_cell.angle_beta   90.00
_cell.angle_gamma   90.00
#
_symmetry.space_group_name_H-M   'P 1'
#
loop_
_entity.id
_entity.type
_entity.pdbx_description
1 polymer ?
#
loop_
_entity_poly.entity_id
_entity_poly.type
_entity_poly.pdbx_seq_one_letter_code
_entity_poly.pdbx_strand_id
1 'polypeptide(L)'
;MMKREKLRCWLKAIRRAMKEEIFTVFFRFFGNHRAPERVFWINAVKIKAPAIERPDMKRIILFLISSLSLVPVFASGKTGGLHPEIRDRRSEIRDPSGYVGDIHSVKLYRPGDQTSFPMYALNSAEGLELHFDDLDADVKNYYYAFQLCNADWSPSILNPFEYTQGFRNVRITNYRQSSMTSTRYTHYQASVPDRNCAPSRSGNYLLKVFINGDTSQLAFSKRFVVTDNKAVVAVQVQQPYNARYFRTHQKLFIGVTPDERRVRLMGPQDLKVVVLQNNNWATSLQFNRPTIYRGNYYEYSDETLTGIPAGMEWRWADIRSLRLMSDRVESINTRADTTQIYMRPDAPRNGQMRVYYRDLNGAYSIESMEGLNPFWQTEYGAVHFRFQPPGGQAIEGRDVYVFGELTNYAQDGDGLMTFNSDKGVYEATLYLKQGYYNYQYMTLPSGKGGYPDFEATEGNNWSTENSYIVLVYYRPFGAQADELIGASRVSSLFSDELRQR
;
A
#
# COMPACT_ATOMS: atom_id res chain seq x y z
N MET A 1 50.94 -35.37 -36.45
CA MET A 1 49.56 -35.49 -36.97
C MET A 1 48.88 -36.75 -36.40
N MET A 2 48.68 -36.84 -35.08
CA MET A 2 48.17 -38.06 -34.40
C MET A 2 47.33 -37.76 -33.14
N LYS A 3 46.71 -36.57 -33.06
CA LYS A 3 45.87 -36.13 -31.92
C LYS A 3 44.39 -35.92 -32.27
N ARG A 4 44.03 -35.74 -33.55
CA ARG A 4 42.65 -35.45 -33.97
C ARG A 4 41.74 -36.69 -34.07
N GLU A 5 42.30 -37.86 -34.38
CA GLU A 5 41.50 -39.09 -34.54
C GLU A 5 41.10 -39.71 -33.20
N LYS A 6 42.00 -39.71 -32.19
CA LYS A 6 41.65 -40.17 -30.84
C LYS A 6 40.57 -39.30 -30.19
N LEU A 7 40.57 -38.00 -30.44
CA LEU A 7 39.54 -37.07 -29.93
C LEU A 7 38.16 -37.33 -30.58
N ARG A 8 38.13 -37.67 -31.87
CA ARG A 8 36.87 -38.03 -32.57
C ARG A 8 36.30 -39.36 -32.08
N CYS A 9 37.14 -40.37 -31.81
CA CYS A 9 36.69 -41.63 -31.22
C CYS A 9 36.13 -41.43 -29.80
N TRP A 10 36.78 -40.57 -29.00
CA TRP A 10 36.35 -40.29 -27.63
C TRP A 10 35.01 -39.52 -27.58
N LEU A 11 34.82 -38.53 -28.47
CA LEU A 11 33.54 -37.80 -28.60
C LEU A 11 32.39 -38.70 -29.10
N LYS A 12 32.66 -39.67 -29.99
CA LYS A 12 31.64 -40.64 -30.42
C LYS A 12 31.22 -41.59 -29.31
N ALA A 13 32.14 -42.00 -28.43
CA ALA A 13 31.83 -42.88 -27.30
C ALA A 13 30.92 -42.17 -26.26
N ILE A 14 31.22 -40.91 -25.93
CA ILE A 14 30.40 -40.11 -24.99
C ILE A 14 29.00 -39.86 -25.55
N ARG A 15 28.89 -39.56 -26.84
CA ARG A 15 27.59 -39.34 -27.49
C ARG A 15 26.71 -40.60 -27.53
N ARG A 16 27.32 -41.79 -27.47
CA ARG A 16 26.62 -43.07 -27.41
C ARG A 16 26.15 -43.38 -25.98
N ALA A 17 27.00 -43.15 -24.98
CA ALA A 17 26.66 -43.33 -23.57
C ALA A 17 25.52 -42.40 -23.10
N MET A 18 25.52 -41.13 -23.51
CA MET A 18 24.45 -40.18 -23.15
C MET A 18 23.09 -40.52 -23.77
N LYS A 19 23.06 -41.24 -24.90
CA LYS A 19 21.80 -41.60 -25.57
C LYS A 19 21.07 -42.75 -24.87
N GLU A 20 21.79 -43.65 -24.19
CA GLU A 20 21.20 -44.81 -23.52
C GLU A 20 20.70 -44.49 -22.09
N GLU A 21 21.38 -43.61 -21.35
CA GLU A 21 20.93 -43.25 -19.98
C GLU A 21 19.74 -42.29 -19.96
N ILE A 22 19.66 -41.34 -20.90
CA ILE A 22 18.53 -40.39 -20.97
C ILE A 22 17.21 -41.10 -21.32
N PHE A 23 17.26 -42.14 -22.15
CA PHE A 23 16.07 -42.92 -22.51
C PHE A 23 15.52 -43.77 -21.36
N THR A 24 16.38 -44.21 -20.44
CA THR A 24 15.99 -45.11 -19.34
C THR A 24 15.37 -44.35 -18.16
N VAL A 25 15.78 -43.10 -17.92
CA VAL A 25 15.24 -42.25 -16.85
C VAL A 25 13.91 -41.60 -17.25
N PHE A 26 13.71 -41.28 -18.52
CA PHE A 26 12.50 -40.60 -19.01
C PHE A 26 11.23 -41.48 -18.91
N PHE A 27 11.35 -42.81 -19.05
CA PHE A 27 10.20 -43.73 -19.01
C PHE A 27 9.82 -44.23 -17.62
N ARG A 28 10.67 -44.05 -16.58
CA ARG A 28 10.32 -44.43 -15.21
C ARG A 28 9.51 -43.37 -14.45
N PHE A 29 9.44 -42.14 -14.95
CA PHE A 29 8.84 -41.02 -14.23
C PHE A 29 7.34 -40.77 -14.56
N PHE A 30 6.85 -41.28 -15.70
CA PHE A 30 5.48 -41.01 -16.18
C PHE A 30 4.49 -42.18 -15.99
N GLY A 31 4.85 -43.21 -15.22
CA GLY A 31 4.02 -44.39 -15.02
C GLY A 31 3.76 -44.71 -13.55
N ASN A 32 3.02 -43.88 -12.81
CA ASN A 32 2.02 -44.36 -11.84
C ASN A 32 1.28 -43.23 -11.12
N HIS A 33 -0.06 -43.31 -11.13
CA HIS A 33 -0.99 -42.54 -10.31
C HIS A 33 -1.19 -43.20 -8.94
N ARG A 34 -0.97 -42.44 -7.84
CA ARG A 34 -1.77 -42.38 -6.58
C ARG A 34 -0.92 -42.00 -5.35
N ALA A 35 -1.25 -40.84 -4.76
CA ALA A 35 -1.26 -40.49 -3.32
C ALA A 35 0.10 -40.41 -2.55
N PRO A 36 0.13 -39.88 -1.30
CA PRO A 36 0.55 -38.49 -1.01
C PRO A 36 1.74 -38.37 -0.03
N GLU A 37 2.23 -37.13 0.13
CA GLU A 37 3.07 -36.54 1.19
C GLU A 37 4.05 -37.45 1.96
N ARG A 38 5.35 -37.23 1.73
CA ARG A 38 6.40 -37.32 2.77
C ARG A 38 7.68 -36.61 2.34
N VAL A 39 8.12 -35.67 3.17
CA VAL A 39 9.43 -35.01 3.11
C VAL A 39 10.52 -36.06 3.39
N PHE A 40 11.48 -36.22 2.47
CA PHE A 40 12.68 -37.03 2.69
C PHE A 40 13.95 -36.23 2.36
N TRP A 41 14.81 -36.12 3.37
CA TRP A 41 16.17 -35.57 3.28
C TRP A 41 17.09 -36.56 2.56
N ILE A 42 17.80 -36.12 1.52
CA ILE A 42 18.83 -36.93 0.85
C ILE A 42 20.20 -36.61 1.46
N ASN A 43 20.78 -37.60 2.15
CA ASN A 43 22.16 -37.60 2.62
C ASN A 43 23.15 -37.78 1.45
N ALA A 44 24.30 -37.12 1.57
CA ALA A 44 25.38 -37.15 0.58
C ALA A 44 25.94 -38.57 0.34
N VAL A 45 25.98 -38.98 -0.92
CA VAL A 45 26.61 -40.24 -1.36
C VAL A 45 28.12 -40.06 -1.44
N LYS A 46 28.88 -40.84 -0.66
CA LYS A 46 30.34 -40.99 -0.77
C LYS A 46 30.69 -41.83 -2.00
N ILE A 47 31.40 -41.26 -2.97
CA ILE A 47 32.05 -42.02 -4.05
C ILE A 47 33.53 -42.23 -3.69
N LYS A 48 33.96 -43.49 -3.56
CA LYS A 48 35.39 -43.87 -3.45
C LYS A 48 36.01 -43.83 -4.84
N ALA A 49 37.06 -43.03 -5.04
CA ALA A 49 37.89 -43.05 -6.25
C ALA A 49 39.17 -43.89 -6.02
N PRO A 50 39.63 -44.69 -7.00
CA PRO A 50 40.91 -45.40 -6.91
C PRO A 50 42.09 -44.44 -7.18
N ALA A 51 43.23 -44.76 -6.59
CA ALA A 51 44.45 -43.96 -6.62
C ALA A 51 45.00 -43.77 -8.05
N ILE A 52 45.17 -42.51 -8.46
CA ILE A 52 45.90 -42.13 -9.67
C ILE A 52 46.91 -41.04 -9.27
N GLU A 53 48.18 -41.41 -9.27
CA GLU A 53 49.33 -40.56 -8.94
C GLU A 53 49.75 -39.70 -10.13
N ARG A 54 49.07 -38.57 -10.40
CA ARG A 54 49.67 -37.38 -11.06
C ARG A 54 48.92 -36.10 -10.65
N PRO A 55 49.62 -35.06 -10.11
CA PRO A 55 48.98 -33.86 -9.55
C PRO A 55 48.26 -32.98 -10.60
N ASP A 56 48.66 -33.03 -11.87
CA ASP A 56 48.09 -32.17 -12.93
C ASP A 56 46.70 -32.62 -13.43
N MET A 57 46.30 -33.86 -13.12
CA MET A 57 45.01 -34.42 -13.55
C MET A 57 43.84 -34.10 -12.59
N LYS A 58 44.12 -33.74 -11.33
CA LYS A 58 43.09 -33.33 -10.36
C LYS A 58 42.43 -31.99 -10.73
N ARG A 59 43.19 -31.06 -11.33
CA ARG A 59 42.66 -29.74 -11.74
C ARG A 59 41.68 -29.83 -12.92
N ILE A 60 41.86 -30.78 -13.82
CA ILE A 60 40.99 -30.95 -15.01
C ILE A 60 39.68 -31.66 -14.63
N ILE A 61 39.72 -32.63 -13.71
CA ILE A 61 38.52 -33.36 -13.26
C ILE A 61 37.64 -32.46 -12.37
N LEU A 62 38.21 -31.60 -11.51
CA LEU A 62 37.41 -30.62 -10.75
C LEU A 62 36.72 -29.58 -11.67
N PHE A 63 37.35 -29.20 -12.79
CA PHE A 63 36.76 -28.27 -13.77
C PHE A 63 35.64 -28.91 -14.61
N LEU A 64 35.71 -30.22 -14.84
CA LEU A 64 34.68 -31.00 -15.55
C LEU A 64 33.48 -31.33 -14.66
N ILE A 65 33.67 -31.49 -13.35
CA ILE A 65 32.58 -31.70 -12.39
C ILE A 65 31.84 -30.37 -12.08
N SER A 66 32.52 -29.21 -12.17
CA SER A 66 31.86 -27.89 -12.03
C SER A 66 31.11 -27.44 -13.28
N SER A 67 31.27 -28.11 -14.42
CA SER A 67 30.62 -27.77 -15.70
C SER A 67 29.44 -28.68 -16.07
N LEU A 68 29.08 -29.64 -15.22
CA LEU A 68 27.94 -30.56 -15.44
C LEU A 68 26.78 -30.40 -14.45
N SER A 69 26.65 -29.22 -13.84
CA SER A 69 25.40 -28.79 -13.17
C SER A 69 24.76 -27.63 -13.95
N LEU A 70 24.40 -27.88 -15.21
CA LEU A 70 23.43 -27.06 -15.93
C LEU A 70 22.21 -27.93 -16.23
N VAL A 71 21.17 -27.78 -15.41
CA VAL A 71 19.82 -28.21 -15.76
C VAL A 71 19.26 -27.19 -16.75
N PRO A 72 18.69 -27.60 -17.90
CA PRO A 72 17.94 -26.68 -18.74
C PRO A 72 16.62 -26.36 -18.04
N VAL A 73 16.53 -25.17 -17.44
CA VAL A 73 15.25 -24.59 -17.04
C VAL A 73 14.54 -24.15 -18.31
N PHE A 74 13.45 -24.84 -18.66
CA PHE A 74 12.46 -24.31 -19.59
C PHE A 74 11.90 -23.02 -18.98
N ALA A 75 12.20 -21.89 -19.61
CA ALA A 75 11.69 -20.59 -19.23
C ALA A 75 10.18 -20.51 -19.54
N SER A 76 9.35 -20.85 -18.55
CA SER A 76 8.02 -20.27 -18.41
C SER A 76 8.19 -18.92 -17.72
N GLY A 77 7.78 -17.85 -18.41
CA GLY A 77 7.90 -16.48 -17.91
C GLY A 77 7.13 -16.29 -16.61
N LYS A 78 7.86 -16.18 -15.49
CA LYS A 78 7.40 -15.55 -14.26
C LYS A 78 8.31 -14.37 -13.99
N THR A 79 7.85 -13.17 -14.32
CA THR A 79 8.37 -11.91 -13.80
C THR A 79 7.99 -11.81 -12.32
N GLY A 80 8.72 -12.52 -11.47
CA GLY A 80 8.67 -12.28 -10.02
C GLY A 80 9.31 -10.91 -9.74
N GLY A 81 8.53 -9.99 -9.17
CA GLY A 81 9.06 -8.77 -8.60
C GLY A 81 10.06 -9.11 -7.50
N LEU A 82 11.28 -8.57 -7.60
CA LEU A 82 12.27 -8.58 -6.53
C LEU A 82 11.85 -7.53 -5.50
N HIS A 83 10.85 -7.85 -4.69
CA HIS A 83 10.66 -7.22 -3.39
C HIS A 83 11.14 -8.25 -2.35
N PRO A 84 12.02 -7.88 -1.41
CA PRO A 84 12.31 -8.78 -0.30
C PRO A 84 10.99 -9.11 0.40
N GLU A 85 10.74 -10.39 0.70
CA GLU A 85 9.64 -10.84 1.56
C GLU A 85 9.80 -10.19 2.95
N ILE A 86 9.34 -8.95 3.06
CA ILE A 86 9.04 -8.32 4.34
C ILE A 86 7.77 -9.00 4.78
N ARG A 87 7.92 -9.99 5.67
CA ARG A 87 6.82 -10.68 6.33
C ARG A 87 5.84 -9.63 6.86
N ASP A 88 4.70 -9.54 6.18
CA ASP A 88 3.78 -8.43 6.32
C ASP A 88 3.04 -8.54 7.67
N ARG A 89 3.47 -7.74 8.65
CA ARG A 89 2.72 -7.48 9.89
C ARG A 89 1.75 -6.29 9.74
N ARG A 90 1.48 -5.81 8.52
CA ARG A 90 0.63 -4.63 8.30
C ARG A 90 -0.86 -4.94 8.37
N SER A 91 -1.26 -6.21 8.29
CA SER A 91 -2.64 -6.65 8.56
C SER A 91 -3.02 -6.67 10.05
N GLU A 92 -2.08 -6.45 10.97
CA GLU A 92 -2.32 -6.51 12.42
C GLU A 92 -2.77 -5.17 13.04
N ILE A 93 -2.96 -4.10 12.25
CA ILE A 93 -3.47 -2.82 12.76
C ILE A 93 -4.98 -2.72 12.50
N ARG A 94 -5.67 -3.83 12.73
CA ARG A 94 -7.03 -3.82 13.23
C ARG A 94 -6.91 -4.35 14.64
N ASP A 95 -7.38 -3.59 15.64
CA ASP A 95 -7.57 -4.16 16.97
C ASP A 95 -8.45 -5.42 16.75
N PRO A 96 -8.02 -6.64 17.11
CA PRO A 96 -8.72 -7.88 16.73
C PRO A 96 -10.15 -7.99 17.31
N SER A 97 -10.57 -7.05 18.14
CA SER A 97 -11.92 -6.93 18.70
C SER A 97 -12.76 -5.94 17.90
N GLY A 98 -13.89 -6.42 17.38
CA GLY A 98 -14.85 -5.68 16.56
C GLY A 98 -15.14 -4.27 17.06
N TYR A 99 -14.95 -3.31 16.16
CA TYR A 99 -15.43 -1.95 16.32
C TYR A 99 -16.90 -1.95 16.73
N VAL A 100 -17.26 -1.06 17.66
CA VAL A 100 -18.61 -0.94 18.20
C VAL A 100 -19.32 0.26 17.58
N GLY A 101 -20.57 0.07 17.20
CA GLY A 101 -21.41 1.11 16.60
C GLY A 101 -21.37 1.10 15.07
N ASP A 102 -22.35 1.77 14.47
CA ASP A 102 -22.49 1.89 13.02
C ASP A 102 -21.87 3.21 12.54
N ILE A 103 -20.54 3.22 12.42
CA ILE A 103 -19.75 4.44 12.14
C ILE A 103 -19.33 4.50 10.68
N HIS A 104 -19.68 5.60 10.02
CA HIS A 104 -19.36 5.83 8.62
C HIS A 104 -18.66 7.18 8.37
N SER A 105 -18.11 7.33 7.15
CA SER A 105 -17.49 8.55 6.65
C SER A 105 -16.43 9.17 7.57
N VAL A 106 -15.62 8.32 8.21
CA VAL A 106 -14.56 8.76 9.12
C VAL A 106 -13.43 9.46 8.35
N LYS A 107 -13.26 10.75 8.63
CA LYS A 107 -12.27 11.64 8.03
C LYS A 107 -11.43 12.32 9.10
N LEU A 108 -10.13 12.43 8.85
CA LEU A 108 -9.19 13.21 9.65
C LEU A 108 -8.25 13.96 8.69
N TYR A 109 -8.32 15.28 8.68
CA TYR A 109 -7.63 16.10 7.69
C TYR A 109 -7.32 17.51 8.22
N ARG A 110 -6.52 18.30 7.51
CA ARG A 110 -6.33 19.73 7.81
C ARG A 110 -7.59 20.54 7.49
N PRO A 111 -8.00 21.50 8.35
CA PRO A 111 -9.16 22.35 8.10
C PRO A 111 -9.19 22.90 6.67
N GLY A 112 -10.32 22.73 5.99
CA GLY A 112 -10.54 23.22 4.63
C GLY A 112 -9.98 22.35 3.49
N ASP A 113 -9.27 21.26 3.77
CA ASP A 113 -8.71 20.35 2.76
C ASP A 113 -8.96 18.88 3.14
N GLN A 114 -10.11 18.34 2.73
CA GLN A 114 -10.50 16.95 3.00
C GLN A 114 -9.56 15.90 2.39
N THR A 115 -8.67 16.30 1.46
CA THR A 115 -7.73 15.41 0.75
C THR A 115 -6.32 15.43 1.36
N SER A 116 -6.10 16.29 2.36
CA SER A 116 -4.81 16.39 3.01
C SER A 116 -4.46 15.14 3.81
N PHE A 117 -3.18 14.82 3.84
CA PHE A 117 -2.65 13.81 4.74
C PHE A 117 -2.71 14.31 6.19
N PRO A 118 -3.18 13.49 7.16
CA PRO A 118 -3.29 13.89 8.55
C PRO A 118 -1.90 13.97 9.20
N MET A 119 -1.29 15.14 9.08
CA MET A 119 0.01 15.50 9.66
C MET A 119 -0.17 16.74 10.52
N TYR A 120 0.29 16.65 11.76
CA TYR A 120 0.32 17.75 12.72
C TYR A 120 1.79 18.12 12.99
N ALA A 121 2.12 19.41 12.95
CA ALA A 121 3.43 19.88 13.39
C ALA A 121 3.39 20.13 14.90
N LEU A 122 4.34 19.55 15.64
CA LEU A 122 4.39 19.64 17.10
C LEU A 122 4.42 21.11 17.54
N ASN A 123 3.56 21.48 18.49
CA ASN A 123 3.35 22.85 18.98
C ASN A 123 2.84 23.86 17.93
N SER A 124 2.32 23.38 16.79
CA SER A 124 1.66 24.25 15.81
C SER A 124 0.31 24.73 16.31
N ALA A 125 -0.07 25.95 15.92
CA ALA A 125 -1.42 26.48 16.08
C ALA A 125 -2.42 25.85 15.10
N GLU A 126 -1.92 25.29 13.99
CA GLU A 126 -2.74 24.56 13.02
C GLU A 126 -2.98 23.13 13.49
N GLY A 127 -4.26 22.74 13.59
CA GLY A 127 -4.69 21.40 13.94
C GLY A 127 -5.24 20.62 12.75
N LEU A 128 -5.89 19.51 13.08
CA LEU A 128 -6.69 18.67 12.19
C LEU A 128 -8.17 18.74 12.60
N GLU A 129 -9.04 18.36 11.70
CA GLU A 129 -10.48 18.18 11.94
C GLU A 129 -10.84 16.71 11.76
N LEU A 130 -11.46 16.16 12.80
CA LEU A 130 -12.05 14.82 12.80
C LEU A 130 -13.54 14.95 12.50
N HIS A 131 -14.02 14.15 11.55
CA HIS A 131 -15.43 14.06 11.17
C HIS A 131 -15.84 12.59 11.03
N PHE A 132 -17.04 12.24 11.49
CA PHE A 132 -17.65 10.93 11.27
C PHE A 132 -19.16 11.00 11.52
N ASP A 133 -19.89 10.02 10.99
CA ASP A 133 -21.32 9.84 11.23
C ASP A 133 -21.59 8.58 12.04
N ASP A 134 -22.56 8.66 12.93
CA ASP A 134 -23.15 7.52 13.65
C ASP A 134 -24.57 7.25 13.10
N LEU A 135 -24.75 6.10 12.45
CA LEU A 135 -25.99 5.74 11.74
C LEU A 135 -27.08 5.20 12.67
N ASP A 136 -26.78 4.91 13.94
CA ASP A 136 -27.82 4.63 14.94
C ASP A 136 -28.71 5.88 15.18
N ALA A 137 -28.23 7.06 14.77
CA ALA A 137 -28.93 8.34 14.78
C ALA A 137 -29.42 8.80 16.17
N ASP A 138 -28.87 8.22 17.23
CA ASP A 138 -28.99 8.69 18.60
C ASP A 138 -27.82 9.62 18.96
N VAL A 139 -27.79 10.09 20.21
CA VAL A 139 -26.70 10.92 20.72
C VAL A 139 -25.92 10.10 21.73
N LYS A 140 -24.72 9.69 21.35
CA LYS A 140 -23.75 8.99 22.20
C LYS A 140 -22.63 9.93 22.66
N ASN A 141 -21.99 9.54 23.76
CA ASN A 141 -20.84 10.26 24.30
C ASN A 141 -19.54 9.70 23.73
N TYR A 142 -19.03 10.29 22.66
CA TYR A 142 -17.73 9.90 22.11
C TYR A 142 -16.58 10.61 22.82
N TYR A 143 -15.49 9.87 23.02
CA TYR A 143 -14.23 10.39 23.55
C TYR A 143 -13.10 9.95 22.63
N TYR A 144 -12.13 10.84 22.37
CA TYR A 144 -10.91 10.44 21.68
C TYR A 144 -9.70 10.46 22.61
N ALA A 145 -8.74 9.58 22.32
CA ALA A 145 -7.45 9.50 22.97
C ALA A 145 -6.35 9.13 21.96
N PHE A 146 -5.11 9.33 22.37
CA PHE A 146 -3.93 9.07 21.54
C PHE A 146 -3.18 7.82 21.99
N GLN A 147 -2.76 7.01 21.01
CA GLN A 147 -1.77 5.95 21.19
C GLN A 147 -0.55 6.26 20.33
N LEU A 148 0.58 6.56 20.97
CA LEU A 148 1.85 6.72 20.28
C LEU A 148 2.31 5.35 19.74
N CYS A 149 2.84 5.36 18.53
CA CYS A 149 3.34 4.21 17.81
C CYS A 149 4.74 4.49 17.24
N ASN A 150 5.50 3.42 17.03
CA ASN A 150 6.78 3.44 16.33
C ASN A 150 6.59 3.66 14.82
N ALA A 151 7.71 3.80 14.09
CA ALA A 151 7.71 4.02 12.64
C ALA A 151 6.99 2.89 11.86
N ASP A 152 6.99 1.68 12.41
CA ASP A 152 6.33 0.49 11.87
C ASP A 152 4.86 0.32 12.35
N TRP A 153 4.32 1.33 13.03
CA TRP A 153 2.99 1.34 13.65
C TRP A 153 2.79 0.39 14.83
N SER A 154 3.85 -0.25 15.35
CA SER A 154 3.76 -0.96 16.63
C SER A 154 3.51 0.04 17.76
N PRO A 155 2.58 -0.22 18.71
CA PRO A 155 2.38 0.66 19.87
C PRO A 155 3.68 0.87 20.64
N SER A 156 3.93 2.11 21.07
CA SER A 156 5.06 2.40 21.95
C SER A 156 4.81 1.85 23.35
N ILE A 157 5.89 1.59 24.10
CA ILE A 157 5.81 1.16 25.50
C ILE A 157 5.62 2.32 26.48
N LEU A 158 5.66 3.57 25.98
CA LEU A 158 5.52 4.76 26.80
C LEU A 158 4.12 4.88 27.38
N ASN A 159 4.04 5.39 28.60
CA ASN A 159 2.77 5.71 29.22
C ASN A 159 2.14 6.94 28.54
N PRO A 160 0.81 7.00 28.32
CA PRO A 160 0.11 8.18 27.82
C PRO A 160 0.55 9.53 28.40
N PHE A 161 0.86 9.61 29.70
CA PHE A 161 1.31 10.85 30.33
C PHE A 161 2.69 11.34 29.84
N GLU A 162 3.48 10.49 29.17
CA GLU A 162 4.80 10.83 28.63
C GLU A 162 4.74 11.44 27.22
N TYR A 163 3.61 11.30 26.53
CA TYR A 163 3.43 11.75 25.15
C TYR A 163 2.15 12.56 24.90
N THR A 164 1.29 12.74 25.92
CA THR A 164 0.10 13.60 25.87
C THR A 164 0.15 14.63 26.99
N GLN A 165 -0.04 15.90 26.64
CA GLN A 165 -0.25 17.00 27.56
C GLN A 165 -1.75 17.15 27.87
N GLY A 166 -2.07 17.26 29.16
CA GLY A 166 -3.44 17.40 29.66
C GLY A 166 -4.07 16.08 30.07
N PHE A 167 -5.34 15.88 29.71
CA PHE A 167 -6.11 14.68 29.99
C PHE A 167 -5.76 13.53 29.04
N ARG A 168 -5.97 12.30 29.50
CA ARG A 168 -5.75 11.08 28.70
C ARG A 168 -6.74 10.95 27.54
N ASN A 169 -7.96 11.46 27.71
CA ASN A 169 -9.01 11.47 26.71
C ASN A 169 -9.81 12.77 26.83
N VAL A 170 -10.54 13.12 25.77
CA VAL A 170 -11.41 14.28 25.74
C VAL A 170 -12.72 13.93 25.04
N ARG A 171 -13.82 14.49 25.55
CA ARG A 171 -15.16 14.28 24.99
C ARG A 171 -15.35 15.09 23.71
N ILE A 172 -15.95 14.47 22.71
CA ILE A 172 -16.43 15.14 21.49
C ILE A 172 -17.82 15.71 21.80
N THR A 173 -17.92 17.03 21.88
CA THR A 173 -19.16 17.72 22.26
C THR A 173 -19.90 18.33 21.08
N ASN A 174 -19.25 18.46 19.93
CA ASN A 174 -19.81 19.10 18.76
C ASN A 174 -20.40 18.03 17.84
N TYR A 175 -21.73 17.97 17.79
CA TYR A 175 -22.49 17.04 16.97
C TYR A 175 -23.77 17.68 16.46
N ARG A 176 -24.30 17.16 15.35
CA ARG A 176 -25.57 17.57 14.76
C ARG A 176 -26.31 16.36 14.18
N GLN A 177 -27.61 16.26 14.44
CA GLN A 177 -28.46 15.27 13.79
C GLN A 177 -28.64 15.60 12.32
N SER A 178 -28.78 14.56 11.49
CA SER A 178 -29.06 14.71 10.08
C SER A 178 -30.45 15.32 9.85
N SER A 179 -30.57 16.05 8.75
CA SER A 179 -31.82 16.70 8.33
C SER A 179 -31.91 16.67 6.82
N MET A 180 -33.13 16.74 6.26
CA MET A 180 -33.34 16.71 4.79
C MET A 180 -32.83 15.44 4.09
N THR A 181 -32.63 14.36 4.84
CA THR A 181 -32.19 13.04 4.37
C THR A 181 -33.11 11.95 4.91
N SER A 182 -33.29 10.88 4.14
CA SER A 182 -33.98 9.65 4.50
C SER A 182 -33.15 8.82 5.47
N THR A 183 -31.84 8.68 5.23
CA THR A 183 -30.93 7.99 6.15
C THR A 183 -30.67 8.87 7.37
N ARG A 184 -31.14 8.45 8.53
CA ARG A 184 -30.88 9.17 9.78
C ARG A 184 -29.48 8.86 10.26
N TYR A 185 -28.76 9.89 10.71
CA TYR A 185 -27.45 9.76 11.35
C TYR A 185 -27.18 10.96 12.26
N THR A 186 -26.22 10.84 13.17
CA THR A 186 -25.69 11.96 13.96
C THR A 186 -24.25 12.22 13.52
N HIS A 187 -23.99 13.41 12.98
CA HIS A 187 -22.67 13.84 12.57
C HIS A 187 -21.89 14.37 13.78
N TYR A 188 -20.67 13.87 13.99
CA TYR A 188 -19.75 14.32 15.03
C TYR A 188 -18.54 15.01 14.41
N GLN A 189 -18.07 16.07 15.07
CA GLN A 189 -16.87 16.79 14.67
C GLN A 189 -16.00 17.19 15.86
N ALA A 190 -14.67 17.18 15.68
CA ALA A 190 -13.71 17.62 16.70
C ALA A 190 -12.46 18.24 16.09
N SER A 191 -11.92 19.26 16.76
CA SER A 191 -10.56 19.74 16.49
C SER A 191 -9.54 18.87 17.21
N VAL A 192 -8.45 18.54 16.51
CA VAL A 192 -7.39 17.64 16.98
C VAL A 192 -6.04 18.31 16.78
N PRO A 193 -5.24 18.55 17.82
CA PRO A 193 -5.53 18.25 19.23
C PRO A 193 -6.50 19.25 19.89
N ASP A 194 -7.11 18.81 21.00
CA ASP A 194 -7.79 19.70 21.95
C ASP A 194 -6.75 20.38 22.85
N ARG A 195 -7.07 21.57 23.36
CA ARG A 195 -6.17 22.31 24.26
C ARG A 195 -5.81 21.52 25.53
N ASN A 196 -6.70 20.65 25.98
CA ASN A 196 -6.50 19.81 27.15
C ASN A 196 -6.11 18.37 26.79
N CYS A 197 -5.82 18.06 25.53
CA CYS A 197 -5.36 16.73 25.09
C CYS A 197 -4.53 16.91 23.82
N ALA A 198 -3.22 17.18 23.99
CA ALA A 198 -2.31 17.47 22.88
C ALA A 198 -1.07 16.57 22.87
N PRO A 199 -0.59 16.10 21.69
CA PRO A 199 0.68 15.39 21.59
C PRO A 199 1.85 16.25 22.07
N SER A 200 2.72 15.68 22.89
CA SER A 200 3.95 16.34 23.37
C SER A 200 5.23 15.76 22.79
N ARG A 201 5.11 14.69 21.99
CA ARG A 201 6.21 14.05 21.26
C ARG A 201 5.87 13.91 19.78
N SER A 202 6.88 13.94 18.92
CA SER A 202 6.72 13.54 17.52
C SER A 202 6.68 12.02 17.37
N GLY A 203 6.16 11.55 16.24
CA GLY A 203 6.01 10.13 15.93
C GLY A 203 4.69 9.80 15.25
N ASN A 204 4.38 8.51 15.19
CA ASN A 204 3.10 8.02 14.66
C ASN A 204 2.06 7.96 15.77
N TYR A 205 0.84 8.35 15.48
CA TYR A 205 -0.25 8.30 16.45
C TYR A 205 -1.48 7.64 15.86
N LEU A 206 -2.10 6.75 16.65
CA LEU A 206 -3.47 6.35 16.45
C LEU A 206 -4.36 7.27 17.29
N LEU A 207 -5.25 8.00 16.62
CA LEU A 207 -6.41 8.62 17.24
C LEU A 207 -7.47 7.51 17.41
N LYS A 208 -7.72 7.10 18.64
CA LYS A 208 -8.75 6.10 18.97
C LYS A 208 -9.98 6.81 19.52
N VAL A 209 -11.16 6.48 18.98
CA VAL A 209 -12.45 7.02 19.43
C VAL A 209 -13.24 5.93 20.13
N PHE A 210 -13.75 6.23 21.32
CA PHE A 210 -14.45 5.30 22.20
C PHE A 210 -15.84 5.80 22.55
N ILE A 211 -16.79 4.88 22.75
CA ILE A 211 -18.12 5.18 23.27
C ILE A 211 -18.05 5.25 24.80
N ASN A 212 -18.69 6.26 25.40
CA ASN A 212 -18.79 6.51 26.84
C ASN A 212 -17.43 6.61 27.59
N GLY A 213 -16.33 6.79 26.85
CA GLY A 213 -14.99 6.84 27.43
C GLY A 213 -14.44 5.48 27.86
N ASP A 214 -15.14 4.39 27.54
CA ASP A 214 -14.74 3.02 27.84
C ASP A 214 -13.74 2.51 26.78
N THR A 215 -12.51 2.20 27.21
CA THR A 215 -11.47 1.72 26.29
C THR A 215 -11.76 0.36 25.67
N SER A 216 -12.73 -0.39 26.20
CA SER A 216 -13.21 -1.64 25.59
C SER A 216 -14.22 -1.42 24.46
N GLN A 217 -14.85 -0.24 24.39
CA GLN A 217 -15.83 0.14 23.37
C GLN A 217 -15.20 1.04 22.31
N LEU A 218 -14.21 0.49 21.59
CA LEU A 218 -13.55 1.18 20.49
C LEU A 218 -14.50 1.31 19.30
N ALA A 219 -14.86 2.55 18.93
CA ALA A 219 -15.71 2.83 17.78
C ALA A 219 -14.91 2.78 16.47
N PHE A 220 -13.76 3.46 16.42
CA PHE A 220 -12.82 3.38 15.30
C PHE A 220 -11.45 3.93 15.69
N SER A 221 -10.48 3.78 14.80
CA SER A 221 -9.19 4.46 14.91
C SER A 221 -8.74 5.08 13.59
N LYS A 222 -8.00 6.18 13.66
CA LYS A 222 -7.37 6.83 12.50
C LYS A 222 -5.89 7.09 12.76
N ARG A 223 -5.09 6.84 11.74
CA ARG A 223 -3.66 7.14 11.71
C ARG A 223 -3.46 8.62 11.44
N PHE A 224 -2.57 9.24 12.20
CA PHE A 224 -1.98 10.54 11.88
C PHE A 224 -0.53 10.58 12.36
N VAL A 225 0.23 11.55 11.90
CA VAL A 225 1.63 11.69 12.31
C VAL A 225 1.88 13.08 12.90
N VAL A 226 2.78 13.13 13.88
CA VAL A 226 3.20 14.38 14.52
C VAL A 226 4.67 14.61 14.18
N THR A 227 4.99 15.68 13.47
CA THR A 227 6.36 16.00 13.06
C THR A 227 7.01 17.00 14.00
N ASP A 228 8.30 16.81 14.27
CA ASP A 228 9.17 17.79 14.92
C ASP A 228 10.35 18.04 13.97
N ASN A 229 10.36 19.21 13.32
CA ASN A 229 11.28 19.52 12.21
C ASN A 229 12.73 19.71 12.72
N LYS A 230 13.41 18.57 12.86
CA LYS A 230 14.80 18.38 13.27
C LYS A 230 15.69 17.91 12.12
N ALA A 231 15.15 17.76 10.91
CA ALA A 231 15.89 17.44 9.70
C ALA A 231 15.26 18.12 8.48
N VAL A 232 16.11 18.54 7.54
CA VAL A 232 15.67 18.99 6.21
C VAL A 232 15.56 17.77 5.30
N VAL A 233 14.43 17.64 4.62
CA VAL A 233 14.13 16.53 3.71
C VAL A 233 13.86 17.08 2.31
N ALA A 234 14.82 16.91 1.41
CA ALA A 234 14.71 17.27 0.00
C ALA A 234 14.25 16.06 -0.81
N VAL A 235 13.25 16.23 -1.67
CA VAL A 235 12.68 15.15 -2.47
C VAL A 235 12.48 15.62 -3.90
N GLN A 236 12.87 14.79 -4.87
CA GLN A 236 12.63 15.02 -6.29
C GLN A 236 12.10 13.75 -6.95
N VAL A 237 11.09 13.90 -7.80
CA VAL A 237 10.61 12.83 -8.68
C VAL A 237 11.42 12.85 -9.98
N GLN A 238 11.92 11.70 -10.40
CA GLN A 238 12.72 11.51 -11.60
C GLN A 238 12.19 10.32 -12.41
N GLN A 239 12.42 10.34 -13.72
CA GLN A 239 12.19 9.17 -14.55
C GLN A 239 13.30 8.13 -14.28
N PRO A 240 12.97 6.85 -14.05
CA PRO A 240 13.98 5.81 -13.92
C PRO A 240 14.80 5.65 -15.19
N TYR A 241 16.09 5.30 -15.07
CA TYR A 241 16.94 4.99 -16.23
C TYR A 241 16.82 3.53 -16.69
N ASN A 242 16.42 2.63 -15.78
CA ASN A 242 16.21 1.22 -16.12
C ASN A 242 15.13 1.05 -17.20
N ALA A 243 15.49 0.44 -18.34
CA ALA A 243 14.58 0.25 -19.47
C ALA A 243 13.27 -0.48 -19.13
N ARG A 244 13.27 -1.36 -18.11
CA ARG A 244 12.07 -2.05 -17.63
C ARG A 244 11.11 -1.11 -16.89
N TYR A 245 11.64 -0.10 -16.21
CA TYR A 245 10.89 0.81 -15.33
C TYR A 245 10.62 2.17 -15.96
N PHE A 246 11.38 2.53 -17.00
CA PHE A 246 11.38 3.84 -17.67
C PHE A 246 9.97 4.36 -18.01
N ARG A 247 9.05 3.49 -18.43
CA ARG A 247 7.68 3.87 -18.84
C ARG A 247 6.61 3.66 -17.77
N THR A 248 6.93 2.99 -16.68
CA THR A 248 5.95 2.44 -15.74
C THR A 248 6.16 2.90 -14.30
N HIS A 249 7.36 3.31 -13.93
CA HIS A 249 7.69 3.70 -12.55
C HIS A 249 8.11 5.16 -12.48
N GLN A 250 8.02 5.71 -11.28
CA GLN A 250 8.62 6.97 -10.88
C GLN A 250 9.72 6.66 -9.86
N LYS A 251 10.86 7.33 -9.98
CA LYS A 251 11.99 7.21 -9.07
C LYS A 251 12.02 8.41 -8.15
N LEU A 252 12.23 8.21 -6.85
CA LEU A 252 12.49 9.31 -5.93
C LEU A 252 13.98 9.47 -5.65
N PHE A 253 14.46 10.71 -5.72
CA PHE A 253 15.72 11.13 -5.14
C PHE A 253 15.41 11.82 -3.80
N ILE A 254 15.92 11.26 -2.70
CA ILE A 254 15.65 11.76 -1.35
C ILE A 254 16.98 12.11 -0.68
N GLY A 255 17.12 13.37 -0.27
CA GLY A 255 18.23 13.86 0.53
C GLY A 255 17.75 14.24 1.93
N VAL A 256 18.41 13.74 2.96
CA VAL A 256 18.12 14.03 4.36
C VAL A 256 19.35 14.67 5.01
N THR A 257 19.15 15.84 5.61
CA THR A 257 20.17 16.57 6.38
C THR A 257 19.65 16.85 7.78
N PRO A 258 19.98 16.02 8.78
CA PRO A 258 19.61 16.22 10.19
C PRO A 258 20.21 17.50 10.78
N ASP A 259 19.58 18.06 11.80
CA ASP A 259 20.16 19.10 12.65
C ASP A 259 21.07 18.46 13.70
N GLU A 260 22.39 18.54 13.51
CA GLU A 260 23.41 17.90 14.37
C GLU A 260 23.34 18.34 15.85
N ARG A 261 22.70 19.49 16.14
CA ARG A 261 22.53 19.94 17.53
C ARG A 261 21.41 19.18 18.25
N ARG A 262 20.40 18.72 17.51
CA ARG A 262 19.19 18.07 18.03
C ARG A 262 19.14 16.56 17.75
N VAL A 263 19.85 16.08 16.74
CA VAL A 263 19.87 14.68 16.30
C VAL A 263 21.30 14.16 16.32
N ARG A 264 21.55 13.11 17.12
CA ARG A 264 22.88 12.49 17.26
C ARG A 264 22.85 11.07 16.71
N LEU A 265 23.20 10.93 15.44
CA LEU A 265 23.26 9.63 14.77
C LEU A 265 24.55 8.91 15.17
N MET A 266 24.44 7.63 15.55
CA MET A 266 25.58 6.73 15.77
C MET A 266 25.98 6.04 14.47
N GLY A 267 25.05 5.91 13.52
CA GLY A 267 25.34 5.54 12.15
C GLY A 267 24.17 5.76 11.20
N PRO A 268 24.37 5.52 9.89
CA PRO A 268 23.38 5.79 8.86
C PRO A 268 22.09 4.97 8.99
N GLN A 269 22.16 3.81 9.64
CA GLN A 269 21.01 2.94 9.88
C GLN A 269 20.02 3.45 10.94
N ASP A 270 20.37 4.50 11.67
CA ASP A 270 19.52 5.07 12.72
C ASP A 270 18.36 5.89 12.14
N LEU A 271 18.47 6.29 10.87
CA LEU A 271 17.41 6.92 10.11
C LEU A 271 16.52 5.86 9.46
N LYS A 272 15.21 5.97 9.68
CA LYS A 272 14.20 5.20 8.93
C LYS A 272 13.41 6.16 8.05
N VAL A 273 13.39 5.92 6.75
CA VAL A 273 12.65 6.73 5.78
C VAL A 273 11.43 5.94 5.34
N VAL A 274 10.25 6.56 5.40
CA VAL A 274 9.00 5.99 4.90
C VAL A 274 8.46 6.87 3.79
N VAL A 275 8.08 6.26 2.68
CA VAL A 275 7.50 6.96 1.53
C VAL A 275 6.08 6.50 1.34
N LEU A 276 5.16 7.45 1.22
CA LEU A 276 3.76 7.23 0.87
C LEU A 276 3.52 7.83 -0.51
N GLN A 277 2.98 7.03 -1.42
CA GLN A 277 2.36 7.50 -2.65
C GLN A 277 0.89 7.80 -2.35
N ASN A 278 0.40 8.98 -2.71
CA ASN A 278 -1.01 9.35 -2.66
C ASN A 278 -1.65 9.15 -1.27
N ASN A 279 -0.94 9.57 -0.22
CA ASN A 279 -1.36 9.45 1.19
C ASN A 279 -1.64 8.00 1.67
N ASN A 280 -1.26 7.00 0.88
CA ASN A 280 -1.63 5.61 1.09
C ASN A 280 -0.54 4.83 1.84
N TRP A 281 -0.91 4.23 2.97
CA TRP A 281 -0.02 3.37 3.76
C TRP A 281 0.14 1.96 3.17
N ALA A 282 -0.86 1.46 2.44
CA ALA A 282 -0.88 0.09 1.90
C ALA A 282 0.26 -0.15 0.89
N THR A 283 0.62 0.88 0.11
CA THR A 283 1.72 0.85 -0.86
C THR A 283 2.98 1.55 -0.34
N SER A 284 3.09 1.81 0.97
CA SER A 284 4.23 2.53 1.53
C SER A 284 5.53 1.72 1.45
N LEU A 285 6.61 2.43 1.12
CA LEU A 285 7.98 1.91 1.11
C LEU A 285 8.73 2.35 2.35
N GLN A 286 9.64 1.50 2.84
CA GLN A 286 10.43 1.79 4.03
C GLN A 286 11.89 1.45 3.77
N PHE A 287 12.78 2.35 4.18
CA PHE A 287 14.21 2.25 4.02
C PHE A 287 14.89 2.54 5.35
N ASN A 288 15.97 1.83 5.66
CA ASN A 288 16.80 2.07 6.83
C ASN A 288 18.28 2.12 6.49
N ARG A 289 18.61 2.23 5.19
CA ARG A 289 19.98 2.32 4.70
C ARG A 289 20.02 3.31 3.55
N PRO A 290 20.78 4.40 3.67
CA PRO A 290 20.99 5.31 2.55
C PRO A 290 21.83 4.63 1.46
N THR A 291 21.64 5.05 0.21
CA THR A 291 22.50 4.71 -0.92
C THR A 291 23.89 5.33 -0.73
N ILE A 292 23.94 6.59 -0.28
CA ILE A 292 25.17 7.35 -0.02
C ILE A 292 25.00 8.10 1.30
N TYR A 293 26.04 8.10 2.14
CA TYR A 293 26.12 9.02 3.27
C TYR A 293 27.48 9.72 3.27
N ARG A 294 27.49 11.05 3.46
CA ARG A 294 28.71 11.87 3.48
C ARG A 294 28.58 12.95 4.55
N GLY A 295 29.36 12.82 5.63
CA GLY A 295 29.20 13.70 6.80
C GLY A 295 27.77 13.60 7.33
N ASN A 296 27.03 14.71 7.28
CA ASN A 296 25.65 14.84 7.75
C ASN A 296 24.59 14.77 6.64
N TYR A 297 24.98 14.35 5.43
CA TYR A 297 24.06 14.20 4.31
C TYR A 297 23.80 12.73 4.00
N TYR A 298 22.53 12.34 3.97
CA TYR A 298 22.07 10.97 3.74
C TYR A 298 21.16 10.93 2.51
N GLU A 299 21.54 10.15 1.51
CA GLU A 299 20.87 10.09 0.20
C GLU A 299 20.26 8.72 -0.06
N TYR A 300 19.05 8.69 -0.59
CA TYR A 300 18.35 7.51 -1.07
C TYR A 300 17.99 7.74 -2.54
N SER A 301 18.71 7.08 -3.44
CA SER A 301 18.64 7.32 -4.89
C SER A 301 18.75 6.04 -5.73
N ASP A 302 18.88 4.88 -5.09
CA ASP A 302 18.86 3.58 -5.76
C ASP A 302 17.46 3.27 -6.30
N GLU A 303 17.36 3.02 -7.61
CA GLU A 303 16.10 2.70 -8.31
C GLU A 303 15.45 1.41 -7.81
N THR A 304 16.24 0.47 -7.28
CA THR A 304 15.68 -0.75 -6.70
C THR A 304 14.98 -0.50 -5.37
N LEU A 305 15.30 0.62 -4.70
CA LEU A 305 14.69 1.03 -3.43
C LEU A 305 13.59 2.07 -3.67
N THR A 306 13.86 3.11 -4.47
CA THR A 306 12.99 4.28 -4.63
C THR A 306 12.21 4.29 -5.95
N GLY A 307 12.28 3.21 -6.74
CA GLY A 307 11.46 2.99 -7.92
C GLY A 307 10.07 2.49 -7.57
N ILE A 308 9.07 3.35 -7.72
CA ILE A 308 7.67 3.08 -7.33
C ILE A 308 6.82 2.95 -8.60
N PRO A 309 5.97 1.92 -8.74
CA PRO A 309 4.99 1.85 -9.82
C PRO A 309 4.15 3.12 -9.85
N ALA A 310 4.11 3.79 -11.01
CA ALA A 310 3.49 5.11 -11.12
C ALA A 310 1.95 5.04 -11.18
N GLY A 311 1.37 3.87 -11.44
CA GLY A 311 -0.08 3.69 -11.59
C GLY A 311 -0.65 4.48 -12.77
N MET A 312 -1.97 4.69 -12.74
CA MET A 312 -2.71 5.58 -13.63
C MET A 312 -3.53 6.58 -12.81
N GLU A 313 -4.05 7.63 -13.45
CA GLU A 313 -5.02 8.54 -12.83
C GLU A 313 -6.20 7.73 -12.23
N TRP A 314 -6.67 8.15 -11.06
CA TRP A 314 -7.73 7.49 -10.31
C TRP A 314 -9.08 7.68 -10.97
N ARG A 315 -9.89 6.62 -11.05
CA ARG A 315 -11.27 6.75 -11.51
C ARG A 315 -12.06 7.55 -10.48
N TRP A 316 -13.18 8.14 -10.88
CA TRP A 316 -14.04 8.90 -9.96
C TRP A 316 -15.48 8.40 -9.97
N ALA A 317 -16.11 8.39 -8.80
CA ALA A 317 -17.54 8.30 -8.64
C ALA A 317 -18.05 9.66 -8.15
N ASP A 318 -18.69 10.42 -9.03
CA ASP A 318 -19.33 11.69 -8.68
C ASP A 318 -20.79 11.42 -8.29
N ILE A 319 -21.01 11.31 -6.98
CA ILE A 319 -22.32 11.09 -6.37
C ILE A 319 -22.68 12.26 -5.44
N ARG A 320 -22.18 13.46 -5.75
CA ARG A 320 -22.53 14.69 -5.01
C ARG A 320 -24.01 15.03 -5.11
N SER A 321 -24.73 14.46 -6.08
CA SER A 321 -26.18 14.41 -6.16
C SER A 321 -26.65 12.97 -6.32
N LEU A 322 -27.63 12.53 -5.52
CA LEU A 322 -28.31 11.25 -5.73
C LEU A 322 -29.54 11.36 -6.65
N ARG A 323 -29.67 12.47 -7.38
CA ARG A 323 -30.78 12.73 -8.32
C ARG A 323 -30.28 12.98 -9.74
N LEU A 324 -29.02 13.33 -9.89
CA LEU A 324 -28.38 13.61 -11.17
C LEU A 324 -27.43 12.47 -11.52
N MET A 325 -27.60 11.91 -12.72
CA MET A 325 -26.66 10.94 -13.27
C MET A 325 -25.43 11.67 -13.79
N SER A 326 -24.32 11.59 -13.07
CA SER A 326 -23.02 12.05 -13.54
C SER A 326 -22.47 11.11 -14.64
N ASP A 327 -21.36 11.50 -15.28
CA ASP A 327 -20.79 10.79 -16.44
C ASP A 327 -20.65 9.27 -16.25
N ARG A 328 -20.14 8.84 -15.09
CA ARG A 328 -19.91 7.42 -14.77
C ARG A 328 -21.08 6.72 -14.08
N VAL A 329 -22.17 7.43 -13.79
CA VAL A 329 -23.39 6.82 -13.23
C VAL A 329 -24.27 6.36 -14.39
N GLU A 330 -24.54 5.06 -14.46
CA GLU A 330 -25.42 4.49 -15.48
C GLU A 330 -26.89 4.71 -15.15
N SER A 331 -27.27 4.47 -13.89
CA SER A 331 -28.65 4.65 -13.43
C SER A 331 -28.71 4.89 -11.93
N ILE A 332 -29.79 5.58 -11.53
CA ILE A 332 -30.14 5.78 -10.12
C ILE A 332 -31.56 5.26 -9.92
N ASN A 333 -31.73 4.41 -8.91
CA ASN A 333 -33.03 3.88 -8.52
C ASN A 333 -33.27 4.19 -7.04
N THR A 334 -34.15 5.15 -6.79
CA THR A 334 -34.57 5.53 -5.45
C THR A 334 -35.68 4.59 -4.98
N ARG A 335 -35.37 3.78 -3.97
CA ARG A 335 -36.35 2.91 -3.29
C ARG A 335 -36.76 3.55 -1.95
N ALA A 336 -37.74 2.96 -1.29
CA ALA A 336 -38.22 3.45 0.00
C ALA A 336 -37.18 3.31 1.13
N ASP A 337 -36.28 2.34 1.02
CA ASP A 337 -35.24 2.02 1.99
C ASP A 337 -33.92 2.75 1.71
N THR A 338 -33.45 2.75 0.45
CA THR A 338 -32.19 3.37 0.06
C THR A 338 -32.20 3.80 -1.40
N THR A 339 -31.32 4.73 -1.74
CA THR A 339 -31.00 5.00 -3.14
C THR A 339 -29.94 4.03 -3.64
N GLN A 340 -30.21 3.40 -4.79
CA GLN A 340 -29.30 2.48 -5.47
C GLN A 340 -28.65 3.22 -6.65
N ILE A 341 -27.32 3.30 -6.67
CA ILE A 341 -26.55 4.01 -7.69
C ILE A 341 -25.70 3.00 -8.44
N TYR A 342 -25.96 2.81 -9.74
CA TYR A 342 -25.22 1.84 -10.55
C TYR A 342 -24.15 2.56 -11.37
N MET A 343 -22.88 2.30 -11.07
CA MET A 343 -21.74 2.84 -11.81
C MET A 343 -21.56 2.07 -13.11
N ARG A 344 -21.28 2.75 -14.23
CA ARG A 344 -20.98 2.11 -15.52
C ARG A 344 -19.87 1.06 -15.36
N PRO A 345 -19.93 -0.09 -16.07
CA PRO A 345 -18.86 -1.09 -16.02
C PRO A 345 -17.52 -0.50 -16.49
N ASP A 346 -16.50 -0.68 -15.66
CA ASP A 346 -15.14 -0.27 -15.96
C ASP A 346 -14.35 -1.40 -16.62
N ALA A 347 -13.67 -1.10 -17.72
CA ALA A 347 -12.71 -2.03 -18.34
C ALA A 347 -11.28 -1.79 -17.83
N PRO A 348 -10.40 -2.81 -17.93
CA PRO A 348 -8.98 -2.66 -17.68
C PRO A 348 -8.33 -1.58 -18.55
N ARG A 349 -7.36 -0.86 -17.98
CA ARG A 349 -6.57 0.20 -18.64
C ARG A 349 -5.12 -0.18 -18.89
N ASN A 350 -4.68 -1.40 -18.51
CA ASN A 350 -3.31 -1.82 -18.75
C ASN A 350 -2.95 -1.77 -20.25
N GLY A 351 -1.81 -1.17 -20.56
CA GLY A 351 -1.32 -0.96 -21.92
C GLY A 351 -2.01 0.17 -22.69
N GLN A 352 -3.03 0.82 -22.14
CA GLN A 352 -3.68 1.98 -22.76
C GLN A 352 -2.82 3.24 -22.61
N MET A 353 -3.00 4.17 -23.55
CA MET A 353 -2.40 5.49 -23.45
C MET A 353 -3.01 6.25 -22.26
N ARG A 354 -2.16 6.91 -21.46
CA ARG A 354 -2.63 7.76 -20.36
C ARG A 354 -3.44 8.93 -20.91
N VAL A 355 -4.65 9.08 -20.38
CA VAL A 355 -5.46 10.29 -20.53
C VAL A 355 -5.36 11.06 -19.22
N TYR A 356 -4.96 12.33 -19.32
CA TYR A 356 -4.91 13.21 -18.15
C TYR A 356 -6.29 13.76 -17.83
N TYR A 357 -6.64 13.70 -16.56
CA TYR A 357 -7.71 14.47 -15.94
C TYR A 357 -7.30 14.71 -14.49
N ARG A 358 -7.81 15.79 -13.90
CA ARG A 358 -7.51 16.09 -12.50
C ARG A 358 -8.28 15.13 -11.61
N ASP A 359 -7.56 14.49 -10.69
CA ASP A 359 -8.13 13.62 -9.68
C ASP A 359 -7.78 14.11 -8.26
N LEU A 360 -8.20 13.37 -7.25
CA LEU A 360 -7.92 13.59 -5.84
C LEU A 360 -6.89 12.58 -5.30
N ASN A 361 -6.09 11.95 -6.17
CA ASN A 361 -5.07 10.97 -5.81
C ASN A 361 -5.60 9.88 -4.86
N GLY A 362 -6.80 9.33 -5.13
CA GLY A 362 -7.39 8.25 -4.34
C GLY A 362 -8.13 8.68 -3.08
N ALA A 363 -8.14 9.97 -2.75
CA ALA A 363 -8.96 10.53 -1.68
C ALA A 363 -10.43 10.71 -2.12
N TYR A 364 -11.31 10.97 -1.17
CA TYR A 364 -12.67 11.43 -1.44
C TYR A 364 -12.99 12.75 -0.73
N SER A 365 -14.04 13.44 -1.17
CA SER A 365 -14.60 14.58 -0.46
C SER A 365 -16.11 14.41 -0.27
N ILE A 366 -16.60 14.73 0.93
CA ILE A 366 -18.04 14.79 1.21
C ILE A 366 -18.52 16.18 0.80
N GLU A 367 -19.39 16.22 -0.21
CA GLU A 367 -19.84 17.43 -0.89
C GLU A 367 -21.27 17.23 -1.43
N SER A 368 -21.98 18.34 -1.64
CA SER A 368 -23.31 18.36 -2.27
C SER A 368 -23.32 19.33 -3.45
N MET A 369 -24.04 18.97 -4.51
CA MET A 369 -24.34 19.89 -5.61
C MET A 369 -25.54 20.80 -5.33
N GLU A 370 -26.36 20.47 -4.32
CA GLU A 370 -27.63 21.12 -4.03
C GLU A 370 -27.52 22.31 -3.06
N GLY A 371 -26.31 22.81 -2.76
CA GLY A 371 -26.09 23.91 -1.82
C GLY A 371 -26.44 23.55 -0.37
N LEU A 372 -26.53 22.26 -0.06
CA LEU A 372 -26.80 21.74 1.27
C LEU A 372 -25.52 21.68 2.10
N ASN A 373 -25.65 21.69 3.43
CA ASN A 373 -24.51 21.38 4.28
C ASN A 373 -24.08 19.92 4.06
N PRO A 374 -22.86 19.66 3.59
CA PRO A 374 -22.45 18.32 3.18
C PRO A 374 -22.32 17.33 4.36
N PHE A 375 -22.24 17.83 5.60
CA PHE A 375 -21.97 17.00 6.76
C PHE A 375 -23.24 16.47 7.46
N TRP A 376 -24.36 17.19 7.44
CA TRP A 376 -25.60 16.75 8.12
C TRP A 376 -26.87 16.95 7.28
N GLN A 377 -26.75 17.31 6.01
CA GLN A 377 -27.89 17.49 5.10
C GLN A 377 -27.82 16.64 3.84
N THR A 378 -26.82 15.76 3.74
CA THR A 378 -26.62 14.86 2.61
C THR A 378 -27.05 13.44 2.93
N GLU A 379 -27.35 12.72 1.86
CA GLU A 379 -27.89 11.37 1.87
C GLU A 379 -26.80 10.30 1.73
N TYR A 380 -27.10 9.09 2.19
CA TYR A 380 -26.33 7.89 1.89
C TYR A 380 -27.00 7.05 0.80
N GLY A 381 -26.19 6.39 -0.02
CA GLY A 381 -26.66 5.52 -1.09
C GLY A 381 -25.82 4.26 -1.22
N ALA A 382 -26.46 3.20 -1.71
CA ALA A 382 -25.80 1.95 -2.08
C ALA A 382 -25.23 2.08 -3.50
N VAL A 383 -23.91 2.20 -3.60
CA VAL A 383 -23.18 2.42 -4.85
C VAL A 383 -22.64 1.09 -5.36
N HIS A 384 -23.07 0.67 -6.55
CA HIS A 384 -22.69 -0.57 -7.20
C HIS A 384 -21.56 -0.33 -8.19
N PHE A 385 -20.36 -0.77 -7.81
CA PHE A 385 -19.18 -0.77 -8.66
C PHE A 385 -19.16 -2.03 -9.52
N ARG A 386 -18.74 -1.88 -10.78
CA ARG A 386 -18.67 -2.97 -11.75
C ARG A 386 -17.36 -2.92 -12.51
N PHE A 387 -16.62 -4.01 -12.50
CA PHE A 387 -15.39 -4.17 -13.27
C PHE A 387 -15.53 -5.32 -14.26
N GLN A 388 -15.31 -5.05 -15.55
CA GLN A 388 -15.41 -6.02 -16.62
C GLN A 388 -14.02 -6.48 -17.06
N PRO A 389 -13.55 -7.67 -16.63
CA PRO A 389 -12.23 -8.18 -17.01
C PRO A 389 -12.17 -8.54 -18.50
N PRO A 390 -10.95 -8.68 -19.09
CA PRO A 390 -10.80 -9.06 -20.48
C PRO A 390 -11.53 -10.37 -20.80
N GLY A 391 -12.31 -10.38 -21.87
CA GLY A 391 -13.07 -11.56 -22.29
C GLY A 391 -14.21 -11.96 -21.36
N GLY A 392 -14.54 -11.16 -20.33
CA GLY A 392 -15.61 -11.45 -19.38
C GLY A 392 -15.34 -12.69 -18.53
N GLN A 393 -14.08 -13.00 -18.24
CA GLN A 393 -13.66 -14.14 -17.43
C GLN A 393 -13.02 -13.68 -16.12
N ALA A 394 -13.24 -14.44 -15.05
CA ALA A 394 -12.59 -14.19 -13.76
C ALA A 394 -11.06 -14.20 -13.91
N ILE A 395 -10.38 -13.32 -13.17
CA ILE A 395 -8.92 -13.29 -13.09
C ILE A 395 -8.49 -14.48 -12.21
N GLU A 396 -7.90 -15.48 -12.85
CA GLU A 396 -7.55 -16.73 -12.18
C GLU A 396 -6.58 -16.52 -11.00
N GLY A 397 -6.94 -17.09 -9.84
CA GLY A 397 -6.13 -17.05 -8.63
C GLY A 397 -5.96 -15.67 -8.01
N ARG A 398 -6.80 -14.69 -8.37
CA ARG A 398 -6.77 -13.33 -7.85
C ARG A 398 -8.15 -12.89 -7.34
N ASP A 399 -8.13 -12.22 -6.19
CA ASP A 399 -9.28 -11.49 -5.66
C ASP A 399 -9.21 -10.05 -6.14
N VAL A 400 -10.35 -9.46 -6.51
CA VAL A 400 -10.45 -8.08 -7.04
C VAL A 400 -11.12 -7.19 -6.00
N TYR A 401 -10.58 -6.00 -5.78
CA TYR A 401 -11.09 -5.05 -4.79
C TYR A 401 -11.31 -3.67 -5.40
N VAL A 402 -12.37 -2.99 -4.96
CA VAL A 402 -12.49 -1.52 -5.06
C VAL A 402 -11.51 -0.90 -4.06
N PHE A 403 -10.57 -0.13 -4.56
CA PHE A 403 -9.43 0.40 -3.82
C PHE A 403 -9.44 1.93 -3.79
N GLY A 404 -9.26 2.51 -2.61
CA GLY A 404 -9.13 3.96 -2.41
C GLY A 404 -9.35 4.33 -0.94
N GLU A 405 -9.31 5.61 -0.61
CA GLU A 405 -9.62 6.09 0.75
C GLU A 405 -11.06 5.68 1.16
N LEU A 406 -11.95 5.55 0.19
CA LEU A 406 -13.36 5.15 0.39
C LEU A 406 -13.53 3.75 1.02
N THR A 407 -12.56 2.86 0.83
CA THR A 407 -12.46 1.54 1.48
C THR A 407 -11.32 1.50 2.48
N ASN A 408 -10.80 2.67 2.90
CA ASN A 408 -9.61 2.79 3.75
C ASN A 408 -8.40 2.01 3.20
N TYR A 409 -8.29 1.91 1.87
CA TYR A 409 -7.30 1.09 1.16
C TYR A 409 -7.30 -0.38 1.63
N ALA A 410 -8.47 -0.91 2.01
CA ALA A 410 -8.62 -2.24 2.58
C ALA A 410 -8.12 -3.34 1.65
N GLN A 411 -7.53 -4.36 2.26
CA GLN A 411 -7.01 -5.57 1.62
C GLN A 411 -7.70 -6.84 2.15
N ASP A 412 -8.71 -6.66 3.02
CA ASP A 412 -9.22 -7.67 3.94
C ASP A 412 -10.76 -7.66 4.05
N GLY A 413 -11.46 -7.37 2.96
CA GLY A 413 -12.89 -7.64 2.78
C GLY A 413 -13.72 -6.43 2.36
N ASP A 414 -13.44 -5.25 2.92
CA ASP A 414 -14.11 -4.02 2.49
C ASP A 414 -13.71 -3.70 1.03
N GLY A 415 -14.70 -3.66 0.15
CA GLY A 415 -14.48 -3.48 -1.29
C GLY A 415 -14.17 -4.75 -2.07
N LEU A 416 -14.14 -5.94 -1.46
CA LEU A 416 -14.01 -7.20 -2.19
C LEU A 416 -15.14 -7.35 -3.20
N MET A 417 -14.78 -7.62 -4.46
CA MET A 417 -15.73 -7.80 -5.54
C MET A 417 -16.02 -9.27 -5.79
N THR A 418 -17.29 -9.58 -6.06
CA THR A 418 -17.73 -10.94 -6.42
C THR A 418 -17.89 -11.04 -7.93
N PHE A 419 -17.32 -12.08 -8.54
CA PHE A 419 -17.46 -12.31 -9.97
C PHE A 419 -18.84 -12.90 -10.30
N ASN A 420 -19.55 -12.26 -11.22
CA ASN A 420 -20.81 -12.72 -11.78
C ASN A 420 -20.56 -13.34 -13.15
N SER A 421 -20.62 -14.68 -13.25
CA SER A 421 -20.35 -15.42 -14.48
C SER A 421 -21.36 -15.15 -15.59
N ASP A 422 -22.62 -14.88 -15.24
CA ASP A 422 -23.69 -14.68 -16.22
C ASP A 422 -23.55 -13.33 -16.94
N LYS A 423 -23.03 -12.33 -16.22
CA LYS A 423 -22.77 -10.98 -16.76
C LYS A 423 -21.32 -10.80 -17.23
N GLY A 424 -20.41 -11.68 -16.82
CA GLY A 424 -18.98 -11.55 -17.08
C GLY A 424 -18.33 -10.31 -16.41
N VAL A 425 -18.79 -9.92 -15.23
CA VAL A 425 -18.29 -8.74 -14.48
C VAL A 425 -18.09 -9.05 -13.00
N TYR A 426 -17.14 -8.37 -12.38
CA TYR A 426 -17.03 -8.27 -10.93
C TYR A 426 -17.97 -7.18 -10.41
N GLU A 427 -18.70 -7.44 -9.33
CA GLU A 427 -19.64 -6.52 -8.70
C GLU A 427 -19.29 -6.33 -7.20
N ALA A 428 -19.35 -5.09 -6.72
CA ALA A 428 -19.30 -4.76 -5.30
C ALA A 428 -20.25 -3.61 -4.99
N THR A 429 -20.87 -3.65 -3.81
CA THR A 429 -21.76 -2.58 -3.33
C THR A 429 -21.15 -1.93 -2.10
N LEU A 430 -21.02 -0.62 -2.11
CA LEU A 430 -20.52 0.17 -0.99
C LEU A 430 -21.57 1.20 -0.57
N TYR A 431 -21.78 1.34 0.73
CA TYR A 431 -22.71 2.33 1.28
C TYR A 431 -21.97 3.64 1.53
N LEU A 432 -22.19 4.61 0.64
CA LEU A 432 -21.42 5.86 0.58
C LEU A 432 -22.33 7.06 0.74
N LYS A 433 -21.83 8.07 1.46
CA LYS A 433 -22.46 9.40 1.58
C LYS A 433 -22.29 10.19 0.27
N GLN A 434 -23.15 11.15 -0.03
CA GLN A 434 -22.94 12.04 -1.17
C GLN A 434 -21.54 12.68 -1.13
N GLY A 435 -20.87 12.67 -2.29
CA GLY A 435 -19.49 13.12 -2.39
C GLY A 435 -18.84 12.78 -3.72
N TYR A 436 -17.57 13.15 -3.83
CA TYR A 436 -16.73 12.84 -4.97
C TYR A 436 -15.63 11.86 -4.52
N TYR A 437 -15.66 10.64 -5.04
CA TYR A 437 -14.81 9.54 -4.58
C TYR A 437 -13.83 9.11 -5.66
N ASN A 438 -12.55 9.05 -5.34
CA ASN A 438 -11.58 8.39 -6.21
C ASN A 438 -11.41 6.92 -5.87
N TYR A 439 -11.32 6.10 -6.91
CA TYR A 439 -11.15 4.66 -6.77
C TYR A 439 -10.32 4.07 -7.92
N GLN A 440 -9.77 2.90 -7.66
CA GLN A 440 -9.12 2.02 -8.62
C GLN A 440 -9.54 0.58 -8.34
N TYR A 441 -9.27 -0.33 -9.26
CA TYR A 441 -9.37 -1.75 -8.98
C TYR A 441 -7.99 -2.32 -8.71
N MET A 442 -7.80 -2.96 -7.56
CA MET A 442 -6.58 -3.71 -7.26
C MET A 442 -6.85 -5.21 -7.25
N THR A 443 -5.78 -5.99 -7.34
CA THR A 443 -5.81 -7.45 -7.18
C THR A 443 -4.87 -7.92 -6.09
N LEU A 444 -5.25 -9.03 -5.43
CA LEU A 444 -4.41 -9.77 -4.49
C LEU A 444 -4.45 -11.26 -4.83
N PRO A 445 -3.40 -12.05 -4.52
CA PRO A 445 -3.48 -13.50 -4.61
C PRO A 445 -4.64 -14.03 -3.76
N SER A 446 -5.48 -14.91 -4.33
CA SER A 446 -6.72 -15.32 -3.66
C SER A 446 -6.50 -15.88 -2.26
N GLY A 447 -7.29 -15.38 -1.30
CA GLY A 447 -7.24 -15.79 0.11
C GLY A 447 -5.95 -15.42 0.85
N LYS A 448 -5.14 -14.51 0.30
CA LYS A 448 -3.89 -14.03 0.92
C LYS A 448 -3.81 -12.51 0.84
N GLY A 449 -3.33 -11.89 1.93
CA GLY A 449 -2.88 -10.50 1.88
C GLY A 449 -1.61 -10.35 1.03
N GLY A 450 -1.24 -9.10 0.75
CA GLY A 450 -0.02 -8.81 0.02
C GLY A 450 0.05 -7.38 -0.48
N TYR A 451 1.11 -7.09 -1.23
CA TYR A 451 1.27 -5.78 -1.87
C TYR A 451 0.19 -5.59 -2.96
N PRO A 452 -0.56 -4.47 -2.97
CA PRO A 452 -1.58 -4.19 -3.98
C PRO A 452 -1.03 -4.26 -5.41
N ASP A 453 -1.68 -5.06 -6.27
CA ASP A 453 -1.28 -5.25 -7.66
C ASP A 453 -2.35 -4.68 -8.62
N PHE A 454 -1.93 -3.73 -9.46
CA PHE A 454 -2.78 -3.03 -10.42
C PHE A 454 -2.53 -3.47 -11.87
N GLU A 455 -1.61 -4.40 -12.12
CA GLU A 455 -1.18 -4.72 -13.49
C GLU A 455 -2.31 -5.34 -14.32
N ALA A 456 -3.15 -6.18 -13.72
CA ALA A 456 -4.28 -6.80 -14.42
C ALA A 456 -5.49 -5.86 -14.64
N THR A 457 -5.48 -4.69 -13.99
CA THR A 457 -6.64 -3.79 -13.90
C THR A 457 -6.33 -2.40 -14.45
N GLU A 458 -5.51 -1.61 -13.78
CA GLU A 458 -5.23 -0.22 -14.14
C GLU A 458 -3.97 -0.08 -15.00
N GLY A 459 -2.89 -0.78 -14.66
CA GLY A 459 -1.58 -0.62 -15.28
C GLY A 459 -0.78 0.55 -14.71
N ASN A 460 0.31 0.90 -15.40
CA ASN A 460 1.30 1.85 -14.90
C ASN A 460 1.80 2.78 -16.02
N ASN A 461 1.90 4.08 -15.73
CA ASN A 461 2.43 5.08 -16.65
C ASN A 461 3.30 6.11 -15.91
N TRP A 462 4.55 6.28 -16.34
CA TRP A 462 5.50 7.20 -15.69
C TRP A 462 4.98 8.64 -15.59
N SER A 463 4.17 9.09 -16.55
CA SER A 463 3.66 10.46 -16.61
C SER A 463 2.46 10.70 -15.69
N THR A 464 1.98 9.69 -14.96
CA THR A 464 0.85 9.81 -14.02
C THR A 464 1.14 10.83 -12.93
N GLU A 465 0.15 11.66 -12.62
CA GLU A 465 0.22 12.58 -11.49
C GLU A 465 0.08 11.78 -10.19
N ASN A 466 1.04 11.95 -9.29
CA ASN A 466 1.06 11.37 -7.96
C ASN A 466 1.63 12.39 -7.00
N SER A 467 1.22 12.31 -5.74
CA SER A 467 1.87 13.03 -4.66
C SER A 467 2.61 12.07 -3.74
N TYR A 468 3.88 12.37 -3.45
CA TYR A 468 4.71 11.60 -2.54
C TYR A 468 4.94 12.36 -1.24
N ILE A 469 4.76 11.65 -0.12
CA ILE A 469 5.15 12.12 1.21
C ILE A 469 6.32 11.27 1.67
N VAL A 470 7.39 11.93 2.12
CA VAL A 470 8.55 11.30 2.72
C VAL A 470 8.57 11.66 4.20
N LEU A 471 8.61 10.65 5.06
CA LEU A 471 8.67 10.76 6.52
C LEU A 471 10.00 10.20 7.00
N VAL A 472 10.71 10.94 7.85
CA VAL A 472 12.03 10.54 8.35
C VAL A 472 11.96 10.38 9.86
N TYR A 473 12.17 9.15 10.31
CA TYR A 473 12.18 8.80 11.72
C TYR A 473 13.60 8.58 12.22
N TYR A 474 13.78 8.85 13.50
CA TYR A 474 15.01 8.62 14.24
C TYR A 474 14.66 8.09 15.63
N ARG A 475 15.45 7.12 16.11
CA ARG A 475 15.36 6.66 17.50
C ARG A 475 16.62 7.06 18.26
N PRO A 476 16.53 8.00 19.21
CA PRO A 476 17.68 8.32 20.06
C PRO A 476 18.18 7.11 20.83
N PHE A 477 19.47 7.09 21.15
CA PHE A 477 20.04 6.03 21.98
C PHE A 477 19.34 5.99 23.34
N GLY A 478 18.86 4.80 23.74
CA GLY A 478 18.10 4.60 24.97
C GLY A 478 16.63 5.05 24.91
N ALA A 479 16.17 5.60 23.79
CA ALA A 479 14.76 5.97 23.62
C ALA A 479 13.87 4.74 23.41
N GLN A 480 12.64 4.85 23.89
CA GLN A 480 11.64 3.79 23.86
C GLN A 480 10.61 3.94 22.73
N ALA A 481 10.72 4.98 21.92
CA ALA A 481 9.86 5.25 20.77
C ALA A 481 10.65 5.89 19.63
N ASP A 482 10.19 5.69 18.38
CA ASP A 482 10.70 6.42 17.21
C ASP A 482 10.12 7.85 17.17
N GLU A 483 10.97 8.85 16.92
CA GLU A 483 10.58 10.24 16.69
C GLU A 483 10.48 10.54 15.19
N LEU A 484 9.43 11.22 14.75
CA LEU A 484 9.35 11.77 13.39
C LEU A 484 10.07 13.12 13.36
N ILE A 485 11.27 13.14 12.76
CA ILE A 485 12.20 14.27 12.81
C ILE A 485 12.15 15.16 11.57
N GLY A 486 11.41 14.76 10.54
CA GLY A 486 11.23 15.56 9.33
C GLY A 486 10.24 14.92 8.39
N ALA A 487 9.57 15.76 7.62
CA ALA A 487 8.66 15.33 6.58
C ALA A 487 8.74 16.28 5.37
N SER A 488 8.49 15.76 4.18
CA SER A 488 8.43 16.56 2.95
C SER A 488 7.41 15.96 1.99
N ARG A 489 6.82 16.82 1.15
CA ARG A 489 5.84 16.44 0.14
C ARG A 489 6.29 16.95 -1.22
N VAL A 490 6.16 16.13 -2.25
CA VAL A 490 6.44 16.50 -3.64
C VAL A 490 5.32 15.98 -4.55
N SER A 491 5.03 16.68 -5.63
CA SER A 491 4.16 16.19 -6.71
C SER A 491 5.01 15.72 -7.88
N SER A 492 4.56 14.69 -8.60
CA SER A 492 5.16 14.29 -9.87
C SER A 492 4.70 15.15 -11.05
N LEU A 493 3.73 16.06 -10.86
CA LEU A 493 3.48 17.13 -11.82
C LEU A 493 4.75 17.95 -11.93
N PHE A 494 5.47 17.75 -13.03
CA PHE A 494 6.51 18.67 -13.46
C PHE A 494 5.82 20.00 -13.66
N SER A 495 6.14 21.00 -12.85
CA SER A 495 5.59 22.34 -13.01
C SER A 495 5.93 22.83 -14.42
N ASP A 496 4.95 22.82 -15.32
CA ASP A 496 4.98 23.59 -16.56
C ASP A 496 4.98 25.11 -16.28
N GLU A 497 5.05 25.53 -15.01
CA GLU A 497 5.28 26.92 -14.59
C GLU A 497 6.58 27.54 -15.12
N LEU A 498 7.52 26.73 -15.63
CA LEU A 498 8.71 27.20 -16.36
C LEU A 498 8.54 27.24 -17.90
N ARG A 499 7.39 26.83 -18.44
CA ARG A 499 7.06 26.94 -19.87
C ARG A 499 6.07 28.05 -20.21
N GLN A 500 5.49 28.71 -19.21
CA GLN A 500 4.55 29.83 -19.38
C GLN A 500 5.01 31.15 -18.73
N ARG A 501 6.31 31.33 -18.48
CA ARG A 501 6.91 32.63 -18.17
C ARG A 501 7.85 33.10 -19.26
#